data_AF-F2UT06-F1
#
_entry.id   AF-F2UT06-F1
#
_cell.length_a   1.000
_cell.length_b   1.000
_cell.length_c   1.000
_cell.angle_alpha   90.00
_cell.angle_beta   90.00
_cell.angle_gamma   90.00
#
_symmetry.space_group_name_H-M   'P 1'
#
loop_
_entity.id
_entity.type
_entity.pdbx_description
1 polymer ?
#
loop_
_entity_poly.entity_id
_entity_poly.type
_entity_poly.pdbx_seq_one_letter_code
_entity_poly.pdbx_strand_id
1 'polypeptide(L)'
;MLVLALVVVTAAVVVVGDGAAVDPHAGSDGAPSLHINLTCTSPVQLGFTFECTAQVTGMGHESVTLWPTVNSLQWCAQMTLSPDSPKNISFRCPYPRTGPNAVGVTATIAGAYKEPFPVGKVIPAHLILTESNTVAVDVKERTLRPPAKGSDRITAMQWEPWFTLHNDQWTLAEAVPTLGYYSSFDANVVMQHAMWMVDIGIDYIMVDWTNNLWNINHWSERGVYAQELINATTFTLETYSAMRAAGMSTPDVVLLLGLDNGPAEPLSCLQEEVDWITEEYLPKYRDLMFIYEGKPLLIVFDGGGMYSPTNPLSVGNWTLRLMASQLQTAPGLATRGYWSWMDGVVSPVVVRQPFRTASEVATATCAFFPPGGWFDVKAMGKRQGATLVQEVASLLSRDRSGRGDAPRTVVFNQWNEFAGQAENTTSVYVDIYNATLGNDMEPTSYTECAYRRPNNRRCGGWGFRYLNLLRALIALYTHADTTSTVLAVARPLNHTVVNSTLGGTLPVEWAQVSGVGVDASGCVAKVTLDGALVGMFPATTTKAYVPLGGLPPGEHTLTVTLPECTTRYPLGVLTVDVEDTRPFEAVPRVDIVFTNQP
;
A
#
# COMPACT_ATOMS: atom_id res chain seq x y z
N MET A 1 37.68 -16.50 -34.15
CA MET A 1 37.33 -17.78 -34.81
C MET A 1 37.67 -18.89 -33.81
N LEU A 2 36.69 -19.33 -33.00
CA LEU A 2 36.69 -20.51 -32.11
C LEU A 2 35.28 -20.56 -31.49
N VAL A 3 34.32 -21.26 -32.13
CA VAL A 3 33.77 -22.59 -31.80
C VAL A 3 33.02 -22.63 -30.45
N LEU A 4 31.68 -22.68 -30.59
CA LEU A 4 30.67 -23.01 -29.58
C LEU A 4 30.96 -24.36 -28.90
N ALA A 5 30.74 -24.43 -27.59
CA ALA A 5 30.42 -25.67 -26.88
C ALA A 5 29.18 -25.42 -26.01
N LEU A 6 28.07 -25.98 -26.47
CA LEU A 6 26.78 -26.05 -25.77
C LEU A 6 26.89 -27.15 -24.70
N VAL A 7 26.87 -26.80 -23.43
CA VAL A 7 26.76 -27.77 -22.34
C VAL A 7 25.30 -27.84 -21.91
N VAL A 8 24.64 -28.91 -22.33
CA VAL A 8 23.33 -29.35 -21.83
C VAL A 8 23.57 -30.03 -20.49
N VAL A 9 23.11 -29.42 -19.40
CA VAL A 9 23.04 -30.08 -18.09
C VAL A 9 21.63 -30.64 -17.94
N THR A 10 21.51 -31.96 -18.16
CA THR A 10 20.33 -32.75 -17.80
C THR A 10 20.27 -32.86 -16.26
N ALA A 11 19.28 -32.22 -15.65
CA ALA A 11 18.93 -32.48 -14.25
C ALA A 11 18.21 -33.83 -14.16
N ALA A 12 18.78 -34.73 -13.35
CA ALA A 12 18.18 -36.02 -13.03
C ALA A 12 16.96 -35.82 -12.13
N VAL A 13 15.80 -36.24 -12.63
CA VAL A 13 14.56 -36.37 -11.86
C VAL A 13 14.69 -37.58 -10.93
N VAL A 14 14.69 -37.35 -9.62
CA VAL A 14 14.51 -38.41 -8.63
C VAL A 14 13.02 -38.76 -8.60
N VAL A 15 12.68 -39.91 -9.16
CA VAL A 15 11.35 -40.53 -9.06
C VAL A 15 11.20 -41.05 -7.62
N VAL A 16 10.36 -40.38 -6.83
CA VAL A 16 9.83 -40.91 -5.57
C VAL A 16 8.54 -41.66 -5.89
N GLY A 17 8.47 -42.91 -5.41
CA GLY A 17 7.59 -43.95 -5.90
C GLY A 17 6.08 -43.76 -5.72
N ASP A 18 5.38 -44.61 -6.47
CA ASP A 18 3.93 -44.77 -6.60
C ASP A 18 3.19 -44.74 -5.25
N GLY A 19 2.61 -43.57 -4.95
CA GLY A 19 1.37 -43.48 -4.17
C GLY A 19 0.21 -43.55 -5.15
N ALA A 20 -0.65 -44.56 -4.99
CA ALA A 20 -1.78 -44.84 -5.88
C ALA A 20 -2.56 -43.56 -6.28
N ALA A 21 -2.63 -43.32 -7.60
CA ALA A 21 -3.56 -42.38 -8.18
C ALA A 21 -4.98 -42.80 -7.80
N VAL A 22 -5.67 -41.95 -7.03
CA VAL A 22 -7.10 -42.06 -6.85
C VAL A 22 -7.74 -41.58 -8.14
N ASP A 23 -8.38 -42.48 -8.87
CA ASP A 23 -9.24 -42.19 -10.00
C ASP A 23 -10.40 -41.27 -9.52
N PRO A 24 -10.50 -40.01 -9.99
CA PRO A 24 -11.55 -39.09 -9.57
C PRO A 24 -12.91 -39.41 -10.20
N HIS A 25 -13.03 -40.45 -11.03
CA HIS A 25 -14.28 -40.79 -11.72
C HIS A 25 -15.02 -42.02 -11.17
N ALA A 26 -14.55 -42.60 -10.06
CA ALA A 26 -15.29 -43.67 -9.38
C ALA A 26 -16.32 -43.12 -8.37
N GLY A 27 -17.38 -42.50 -8.89
CA GLY A 27 -18.67 -42.34 -8.20
C GLY A 27 -19.20 -40.91 -8.06
N SER A 28 -20.14 -40.51 -8.91
CA SER A 28 -21.33 -39.72 -8.52
C SER A 28 -22.24 -39.44 -9.71
N ASP A 29 -23.14 -40.39 -10.03
CA ASP A 29 -24.40 -40.01 -10.67
C ASP A 29 -25.20 -39.17 -9.66
N GLY A 30 -25.13 -37.83 -9.81
CA GLY A 30 -25.99 -36.89 -9.10
C GLY A 30 -25.32 -35.77 -8.29
N ALA A 31 -23.99 -35.60 -8.32
CA ALA A 31 -23.39 -34.41 -7.71
C ALA A 31 -23.71 -33.16 -8.57
N PRO A 32 -24.17 -32.04 -7.98
CA PRO A 32 -24.41 -30.83 -8.75
C PRO A 32 -23.09 -30.32 -9.33
N SER A 33 -23.06 -30.08 -10.65
CA SER A 33 -21.94 -29.45 -11.32
C SER A 33 -21.83 -27.98 -10.87
N LEU A 34 -20.62 -27.55 -10.50
CA LEU A 34 -20.34 -26.16 -10.16
C LEU A 34 -20.54 -25.28 -11.41
N HIS A 35 -21.40 -24.28 -11.30
CA HIS A 35 -21.67 -23.32 -12.37
C HIS A 35 -21.46 -21.89 -11.87
N ILE A 36 -20.85 -21.06 -12.72
CA ILE A 36 -20.55 -19.66 -12.41
C ILE A 36 -21.10 -18.79 -13.55
N ASN A 37 -22.00 -17.89 -13.20
CA ASN A 37 -22.49 -16.86 -14.12
C ASN A 37 -21.93 -15.50 -13.70
N LEU A 38 -21.23 -14.83 -14.60
CA LEU A 38 -20.52 -13.59 -14.36
C LEU A 38 -21.21 -12.43 -15.07
N THR A 39 -21.36 -11.32 -14.36
CA THR A 39 -21.78 -10.02 -14.91
C THR A 39 -20.78 -8.96 -14.46
N CYS A 40 -20.41 -8.02 -15.32
CA CYS A 40 -19.44 -6.98 -15.00
C CYS A 40 -19.93 -5.58 -15.37
N THR A 41 -19.44 -4.55 -14.67
CA THR A 41 -19.65 -3.15 -15.05
C THR A 41 -18.80 -2.80 -16.28
N SER A 42 -19.41 -2.09 -17.22
CA SER A 42 -18.74 -1.60 -18.44
C SER A 42 -19.57 -0.46 -19.08
N PRO A 43 -18.94 0.56 -19.70
CA PRO A 43 -17.49 0.79 -19.76
C PRO A 43 -16.92 1.28 -18.43
N VAL A 44 -15.60 1.15 -18.25
CA VAL A 44 -14.86 1.72 -17.11
C VAL A 44 -13.69 2.56 -17.59
N GLN A 45 -13.17 3.45 -16.75
CA GLN A 45 -11.99 4.25 -17.11
C GLN A 45 -10.68 3.53 -16.80
N LEU A 46 -9.63 3.81 -17.57
CA LEU A 46 -8.29 3.26 -17.42
C LEU A 46 -7.77 3.41 -15.99
N GLY A 47 -7.27 2.33 -15.39
CA GLY A 47 -6.72 2.34 -14.04
C GLY A 47 -7.78 2.42 -12.92
N PHE A 48 -9.07 2.50 -13.26
CA PHE A 48 -10.16 2.34 -12.31
C PHE A 48 -10.67 0.91 -12.30
N THR A 49 -11.49 0.62 -11.30
CA THR A 49 -11.99 -0.70 -11.00
C THR A 49 -13.23 -1.02 -11.85
N PHE A 50 -13.22 -2.16 -12.55
CA PHE A 50 -14.48 -2.80 -12.94
C PHE A 50 -14.94 -3.73 -11.83
N GLU A 51 -16.25 -3.76 -11.60
CA GLU A 51 -16.89 -4.63 -10.61
C GLU A 51 -17.58 -5.77 -11.35
N CYS A 52 -17.26 -7.01 -10.97
CA CYS A 52 -17.92 -8.18 -11.49
C CYS A 52 -18.62 -8.94 -10.37
N THR A 53 -19.87 -9.33 -10.59
CA THR A 53 -20.61 -10.22 -9.70
C THR A 53 -20.64 -11.62 -10.30
N ALA A 54 -20.07 -12.59 -9.59
CA ALA A 54 -20.19 -14.00 -9.89
C ALA A 54 -21.33 -14.62 -9.07
N GLN A 55 -22.31 -15.18 -9.77
CA GLN A 55 -23.34 -16.01 -9.19
C GLN A 55 -22.90 -17.47 -9.27
N VAL A 56 -22.63 -18.07 -8.11
CA VAL A 56 -22.09 -19.43 -7.97
C VAL A 56 -23.21 -20.39 -7.57
N THR A 57 -23.43 -21.42 -8.36
CA THR A 57 -24.46 -22.44 -8.11
C THR A 57 -23.86 -23.84 -8.23
N GLY A 58 -24.53 -24.84 -7.63
CA GLY A 58 -24.05 -26.22 -7.66
C GLY A 58 -22.74 -26.45 -6.91
N MET A 59 -22.43 -25.62 -5.91
CA MET A 59 -21.29 -25.84 -5.03
C MET A 59 -21.53 -27.08 -4.15
N GLY A 60 -20.61 -28.04 -4.21
CA GLY A 60 -20.63 -29.23 -3.36
C GLY A 60 -20.19 -28.95 -1.92
N HIS A 61 -19.70 -29.99 -1.24
CA HIS A 61 -19.19 -29.89 0.14
C HIS A 61 -17.75 -29.36 0.23
N GLU A 62 -17.05 -29.20 -0.90
CA GLU A 62 -15.69 -28.71 -0.95
C GLU A 62 -15.64 -27.19 -1.09
N SER A 63 -14.66 -26.57 -0.42
CA SER A 63 -14.35 -25.15 -0.63
C SER A 63 -13.69 -24.96 -2.01
N VAL A 64 -14.00 -23.84 -2.66
CA VAL A 64 -13.48 -23.48 -3.98
C VAL A 64 -12.76 -22.14 -3.93
N THR A 65 -11.71 -21.98 -4.74
CA THR A 65 -11.09 -20.67 -4.96
C THR A 65 -11.48 -20.17 -6.35
N LEU A 66 -12.00 -18.95 -6.39
CA LEU A 66 -12.35 -18.22 -7.59
C LEU A 66 -11.22 -17.28 -7.97
N TRP A 67 -10.75 -17.40 -9.20
CA TRP A 67 -9.66 -16.62 -9.76
C TRP A 67 -10.23 -15.74 -10.88
N PRO A 68 -10.34 -14.42 -10.68
CA PRO A 68 -10.71 -13.53 -11.78
C PRO A 68 -9.65 -13.58 -12.86
N THR A 69 -10.10 -13.54 -14.12
CA THR A 69 -9.21 -13.55 -15.28
C THR A 69 -9.52 -12.41 -16.21
N VAL A 70 -8.47 -11.85 -16.83
CA VAL A 70 -8.57 -10.90 -17.92
C VAL A 70 -7.72 -11.40 -19.08
N ASN A 71 -8.35 -11.58 -20.24
CA ASN A 71 -7.75 -12.17 -21.44
C ASN A 71 -7.07 -13.53 -21.14
N SER A 72 -7.78 -14.37 -20.37
CA SER A 72 -7.35 -15.71 -19.93
C SER A 72 -6.13 -15.76 -18.98
N LEU A 73 -5.68 -14.61 -18.48
CA LEU A 73 -4.65 -14.53 -17.45
C LEU A 73 -5.29 -14.21 -16.10
N GLN A 74 -4.82 -14.84 -15.02
CA GLN A 74 -5.25 -14.50 -13.67
C GLN A 74 -4.92 -13.03 -13.37
N TRP A 75 -5.90 -12.34 -12.80
CA TRP A 75 -5.80 -10.93 -12.47
C TRP A 75 -6.62 -10.61 -11.22
N CYS A 76 -6.12 -9.69 -10.39
CA CYS A 76 -6.75 -9.25 -9.14
C CYS A 76 -6.87 -10.32 -8.05
N ALA A 77 -7.23 -9.87 -6.85
CA ALA A 77 -7.38 -10.75 -5.70
C ALA A 77 -8.37 -11.88 -5.99
N GLN A 78 -7.94 -13.11 -5.69
CA GLN A 78 -8.78 -14.30 -5.68
C GLN A 78 -9.87 -14.22 -4.60
N MET A 79 -10.82 -15.16 -4.61
CA MET A 79 -11.75 -15.34 -3.49
C MET A 79 -11.95 -16.80 -3.12
N THR A 80 -11.75 -17.15 -1.86
CA THR A 80 -12.01 -18.52 -1.38
C THR A 80 -13.40 -18.62 -0.74
N LEU A 81 -14.20 -19.55 -1.25
CA LEU A 81 -15.57 -19.81 -0.81
C LEU A 81 -15.66 -21.16 -0.11
N SER A 82 -16.21 -21.16 1.09
CA SER A 82 -16.72 -22.36 1.75
C SER A 82 -18.14 -22.72 1.27
N PRO A 83 -18.64 -23.94 1.53
CA PRO A 83 -20.01 -24.32 1.21
C PRO A 83 -21.08 -23.36 1.76
N ASP A 84 -20.83 -22.75 2.92
CA ASP A 84 -21.73 -21.79 3.57
C ASP A 84 -21.54 -20.34 3.09
N SER A 85 -20.56 -20.08 2.22
CA SER A 85 -20.31 -18.74 1.71
C SER A 85 -21.46 -18.25 0.82
N PRO A 86 -21.69 -16.92 0.78
CA PRO A 86 -22.65 -16.31 -0.13
C PRO A 86 -22.43 -16.78 -1.57
N LYS A 87 -23.53 -16.92 -2.30
CA LYS A 87 -23.51 -17.38 -3.70
C LYS A 87 -23.37 -16.24 -4.71
N ASN A 88 -23.46 -14.98 -4.27
CA ASN A 88 -23.21 -13.81 -5.09
C ASN A 88 -21.94 -13.12 -4.57
N ILE A 89 -20.91 -13.13 -5.40
CA ILE A 89 -19.56 -12.70 -5.04
C ILE A 89 -19.12 -11.54 -5.93
N SER A 90 -18.72 -10.43 -5.32
CA SER A 90 -18.21 -9.26 -6.05
C SER A 90 -16.70 -9.23 -6.09
N PHE A 91 -16.14 -9.15 -7.29
CA PHE A 91 -14.73 -8.89 -7.57
C PHE A 91 -14.56 -7.44 -7.99
N ARG A 92 -13.45 -6.84 -7.56
CA ARG A 92 -13.11 -5.45 -7.85
C ARG A 92 -11.72 -5.42 -8.45
N CYS A 93 -11.66 -5.20 -9.75
CA CYS A 93 -10.44 -5.35 -10.50
C CYS A 93 -10.02 -4.03 -11.18
N PRO A 94 -9.03 -3.31 -10.64
CA PRO A 94 -8.33 -2.25 -11.36
C PRO A 94 -7.69 -2.79 -12.63
N TYR A 95 -7.75 -2.08 -13.75
CA TYR A 95 -7.10 -2.54 -14.97
C TYR A 95 -6.45 -1.42 -15.80
N PRO A 96 -5.17 -1.57 -16.19
CA PRO A 96 -4.38 -0.49 -16.79
C PRO A 96 -4.24 -0.60 -18.31
N ARG A 97 -5.09 -1.38 -19.01
CA ARG A 97 -5.09 -1.47 -20.48
C ARG A 97 -6.44 -1.05 -21.06
N THR A 98 -6.38 -0.16 -22.05
CA THR A 98 -7.55 0.30 -22.80
C THR A 98 -8.05 -0.72 -23.80
N GLY A 99 -9.32 -0.59 -24.20
CA GLY A 99 -9.96 -1.40 -25.22
C GLY A 99 -10.86 -2.50 -24.65
N PRO A 100 -11.40 -3.37 -25.52
CA PRO A 100 -12.21 -4.49 -25.11
C PRO A 100 -11.35 -5.56 -24.46
N ASN A 101 -11.72 -5.99 -23.26
CA ASN A 101 -11.03 -7.04 -22.50
C ASN A 101 -12.01 -8.16 -22.15
N ALA A 102 -11.58 -9.40 -22.37
CA ALA A 102 -12.36 -10.58 -22.05
C ALA A 102 -12.19 -10.93 -20.56
N VAL A 103 -13.23 -10.73 -19.76
CA VAL A 103 -13.21 -10.98 -18.31
C VAL A 103 -13.94 -12.28 -18.00
N GLY A 104 -13.34 -13.10 -17.15
CA GLY A 104 -13.92 -14.37 -16.68
C GLY A 104 -13.56 -14.65 -15.23
N VAL A 105 -14.04 -15.78 -14.72
CA VAL A 105 -13.64 -16.36 -13.44
C VAL A 105 -13.39 -17.85 -13.65
N THR A 106 -12.23 -18.32 -13.22
CA THR A 106 -11.86 -19.73 -13.20
C THR A 106 -11.97 -20.24 -11.76
N ALA A 107 -12.55 -21.41 -11.55
CA ALA A 107 -12.64 -22.02 -10.23
C ALA A 107 -11.74 -23.24 -10.09
N THR A 108 -11.08 -23.36 -8.95
CA THR A 108 -10.29 -24.53 -8.55
C THR A 108 -10.73 -25.02 -7.18
N ILE A 109 -10.32 -26.23 -6.82
CA ILE A 109 -10.41 -26.69 -5.42
C ILE A 109 -9.60 -25.72 -4.55
N ALA A 110 -10.14 -25.32 -3.40
CA ALA A 110 -9.41 -24.47 -2.46
C ALA A 110 -8.13 -25.17 -1.97
N GLY A 111 -7.00 -24.46 -1.99
CA GLY A 111 -5.70 -25.03 -1.63
C GLY A 111 -5.07 -25.93 -2.70
N ALA A 112 -5.64 -26.01 -3.91
CA ALA A 112 -5.01 -26.67 -5.06
C ALA A 112 -3.62 -26.06 -5.38
N TYR A 113 -3.43 -24.77 -5.04
CA TYR A 113 -2.13 -24.12 -5.00
C TYR A 113 -1.70 -23.94 -3.55
N LYS A 114 -0.53 -24.49 -3.21
CA LYS A 114 0.09 -24.28 -1.90
C LYS A 114 0.76 -22.91 -1.79
N GLU A 115 1.26 -22.40 -2.92
CA GLU A 115 1.89 -21.10 -3.02
C GLU A 115 0.90 -20.07 -3.59
N PRO A 116 1.07 -18.77 -3.25
CA PRO A 116 0.41 -17.66 -3.92
C PRO A 116 0.48 -17.80 -5.46
N PHE A 117 -0.67 -17.93 -6.14
CA PHE A 117 -0.68 -18.00 -7.60
C PHE A 117 -0.47 -16.61 -8.20
N PRO A 118 0.53 -16.43 -9.09
CA PRO A 118 0.90 -15.12 -9.58
C PRO A 118 -0.04 -14.57 -10.65
N VAL A 119 -0.25 -13.25 -10.60
CA VAL A 119 -0.97 -12.50 -11.64
C VAL A 119 -0.25 -12.58 -12.98
N GLY A 120 -1.01 -12.42 -14.06
CA GLY A 120 -0.48 -12.48 -15.42
C GLY A 120 -0.14 -13.90 -15.89
N LYS A 121 -0.53 -14.95 -15.15
CA LYS A 121 -0.35 -16.36 -15.55
C LYS A 121 -1.67 -17.04 -15.88
N VAL A 122 -1.61 -18.02 -16.79
CA VAL A 122 -2.72 -18.92 -17.11
C VAL A 122 -2.83 -19.96 -16.00
N ILE A 123 -4.05 -20.20 -15.50
CA ILE A 123 -4.32 -21.23 -14.50
C ILE A 123 -4.18 -22.61 -15.15
N PRO A 124 -3.33 -23.52 -14.63
CA PRO A 124 -3.19 -24.88 -15.13
C PRO A 124 -4.51 -25.62 -15.34
N ALA A 125 -4.75 -26.09 -16.57
CA ALA A 125 -5.99 -26.72 -17.00
C ALA A 125 -6.42 -27.93 -16.14
N HIS A 126 -5.46 -28.71 -15.64
CA HIS A 126 -5.74 -29.88 -14.80
C HIS A 126 -6.26 -29.55 -13.39
N LEU A 127 -6.24 -28.27 -12.99
CA LEU A 127 -6.74 -27.80 -11.69
C LEU A 127 -8.11 -27.12 -11.80
N ILE A 128 -8.59 -26.89 -13.03
CA ILE A 128 -9.83 -26.18 -13.29
C ILE A 128 -11.02 -27.10 -13.04
N LEU A 129 -11.89 -26.70 -12.13
CA LEU A 129 -13.18 -27.34 -11.90
C LEU A 129 -14.22 -26.88 -12.94
N THR A 130 -14.26 -25.56 -13.16
CA THR A 130 -15.19 -24.92 -14.09
C THR A 130 -14.71 -23.50 -14.40
N GLU A 131 -15.28 -22.90 -15.44
CA GLU A 131 -15.07 -21.51 -15.81
C GLU A 131 -16.43 -20.82 -15.97
N SER A 132 -16.47 -19.52 -15.71
CA SER A 132 -17.66 -18.72 -15.98
C SER A 132 -17.87 -18.48 -17.49
N ASN A 133 -19.02 -17.91 -17.85
CA ASN A 133 -19.11 -17.17 -19.10
C ASN A 133 -18.09 -16.03 -19.15
N THR A 134 -17.69 -15.64 -20.35
CA THR A 134 -16.84 -14.47 -20.58
C THR A 134 -17.70 -13.21 -20.77
N VAL A 135 -17.29 -12.11 -20.15
CA VAL A 135 -17.90 -10.78 -20.29
C VAL A 135 -16.89 -9.84 -20.93
N ALA A 136 -17.29 -9.13 -21.99
CA ALA A 136 -16.44 -8.09 -22.57
C ALA A 136 -16.55 -6.81 -21.73
N VAL A 137 -15.43 -6.35 -21.18
CA VAL A 137 -15.31 -5.08 -20.45
C VAL A 137 -14.49 -4.11 -21.30
N ASP A 138 -15.13 -3.03 -21.73
CA ASP A 138 -14.49 -1.94 -22.47
C ASP A 138 -13.86 -0.92 -21.51
N VAL A 139 -12.52 -0.83 -21.55
CA VAL A 139 -11.75 0.11 -20.73
C VAL A 139 -11.41 1.33 -21.56
N LYS A 140 -11.96 2.47 -21.16
CA LYS A 140 -11.80 3.76 -21.84
C LYS A 140 -10.56 4.49 -21.36
N GLU A 141 -9.85 5.04 -22.33
CA GLU A 141 -8.75 5.95 -22.08
C GLU A 141 -9.20 7.13 -21.22
N ARG A 142 -8.31 7.62 -20.36
CA ARG A 142 -8.52 8.87 -19.62
C ARG A 142 -7.21 9.62 -19.46
N THR A 143 -7.34 10.92 -19.24
CA THR A 143 -6.19 11.77 -18.90
C THR A 143 -5.85 11.62 -17.43
N LEU A 144 -4.62 11.20 -17.14
CA LEU A 144 -4.06 11.26 -15.79
C LEU A 144 -3.75 12.71 -15.42
N ARG A 145 -3.88 13.07 -14.14
CA ARG A 145 -3.62 14.42 -13.64
C ARG A 145 -2.35 14.43 -12.79
N PRO A 146 -1.16 14.60 -13.39
CA PRO A 146 0.07 14.65 -12.61
C PRO A 146 0.12 15.90 -11.72
N PRO A 147 0.96 15.89 -10.68
CA PRO A 147 1.30 17.08 -9.91
C PRO A 147 1.75 18.24 -10.80
N ALA A 148 1.50 19.46 -10.34
CA ALA A 148 2.02 20.65 -10.99
C ALA A 148 3.56 20.66 -10.88
N LYS A 149 4.26 20.47 -12.00
CA LYS A 149 5.73 20.55 -12.03
C LYS A 149 6.20 21.91 -11.52
N GLY A 150 7.21 21.89 -10.64
CA GLY A 150 7.79 23.11 -10.07
C GLY A 150 7.05 23.66 -8.84
N SER A 151 6.08 22.91 -8.30
CA SER A 151 5.46 23.18 -7.00
C SER A 151 6.50 23.35 -5.88
N ASP A 152 6.20 24.24 -4.93
CA ASP A 152 6.96 24.36 -3.67
C ASP A 152 6.57 23.28 -2.65
N ARG A 153 5.55 22.47 -2.98
CA ARG A 153 5.14 21.26 -2.27
C ARG A 153 5.41 20.04 -3.14
N ILE A 154 6.34 19.22 -2.68
CA ILE A 154 6.76 17.97 -3.32
C ILE A 154 6.21 16.84 -2.47
N THR A 155 5.68 15.80 -3.10
CA THR A 155 5.29 14.57 -2.42
C THR A 155 5.97 13.36 -3.04
N ALA A 156 6.39 12.45 -2.17
CA ALA A 156 7.11 11.24 -2.56
C ALA A 156 6.46 10.01 -1.96
N MET A 157 6.64 8.87 -2.59
CA MET A 157 6.18 7.58 -2.08
C MET A 157 7.35 6.60 -2.04
N GLN A 158 7.64 6.03 -0.88
CA GLN A 158 8.55 4.88 -0.79
C GLN A 158 7.90 3.67 -1.47
N TRP A 159 8.68 2.97 -2.30
CA TRP A 159 8.19 1.92 -3.18
C TRP A 159 9.19 0.77 -3.33
N GLU A 160 8.67 -0.45 -3.25
CA GLU A 160 9.48 -1.66 -3.19
C GLU A 160 9.41 -2.45 -4.52
N PRO A 161 10.55 -2.67 -5.21
CA PRO A 161 10.62 -3.49 -6.42
C PRO A 161 10.75 -5.00 -6.14
N TRP A 162 10.64 -5.47 -4.90
CA TRP A 162 11.18 -6.78 -4.49
C TRP A 162 10.22 -7.99 -4.51
N PHE A 163 9.00 -7.87 -5.02
CA PHE A 163 8.15 -9.05 -5.27
C PHE A 163 8.62 -9.83 -6.50
N THR A 164 9.63 -10.66 -6.27
CA THR A 164 10.48 -11.27 -7.28
C THR A 164 10.86 -12.69 -6.85
N LEU A 165 11.51 -13.46 -7.70
CA LEU A 165 11.73 -14.88 -7.42
C LEU A 165 12.64 -15.10 -6.20
N HIS A 166 13.68 -14.28 -6.00
CA HIS A 166 14.62 -14.51 -4.91
C HIS A 166 14.34 -13.65 -3.67
N ASN A 167 13.55 -12.58 -3.78
CA ASN A 167 13.29 -11.70 -2.63
C ASN A 167 11.98 -12.10 -1.91
N ASP A 168 10.85 -11.42 -2.15
CA ASP A 168 9.56 -11.76 -1.51
C ASP A 168 8.60 -12.50 -2.47
N GLN A 169 7.97 -13.56 -1.96
CA GLN A 169 7.01 -14.43 -2.66
C GLN A 169 5.61 -14.46 -1.99
N TRP A 170 5.25 -13.43 -1.20
CA TRP A 170 3.93 -13.23 -0.60
C TRP A 170 3.50 -14.21 0.50
N THR A 171 4.35 -15.17 0.86
CA THR A 171 3.99 -16.25 1.80
C THR A 171 3.65 -15.76 3.20
N LEU A 172 4.28 -14.67 3.64
CA LEU A 172 4.06 -14.04 4.94
C LEU A 172 3.27 -12.73 4.85
N ALA A 173 2.79 -12.34 3.67
CA ALA A 173 2.02 -11.12 3.49
C ALA A 173 0.72 -11.17 4.31
N GLU A 174 0.48 -10.14 5.13
CA GLU A 174 -0.66 -10.09 6.06
C GLU A 174 -1.96 -9.57 5.41
N ALA A 175 -1.88 -9.14 4.16
CA ALA A 175 -3.00 -8.75 3.31
C ALA A 175 -2.76 -9.18 1.86
N VAL A 176 -3.84 -9.33 1.09
CA VAL A 176 -3.77 -9.63 -0.35
C VAL A 176 -3.93 -8.33 -1.11
N PRO A 177 -3.00 -7.90 -1.98
CA PRO A 177 -3.21 -6.73 -2.82
C PRO A 177 -4.46 -6.88 -3.68
N THR A 178 -5.14 -5.77 -3.98
CA THR A 178 -6.31 -5.80 -4.88
C THR A 178 -5.91 -6.26 -6.28
N LEU A 179 -4.65 -6.05 -6.66
CA LEU A 179 -4.05 -6.56 -7.89
C LEU A 179 -3.80 -8.06 -7.88
N GLY A 180 -3.91 -8.74 -6.72
CA GLY A 180 -3.51 -10.13 -6.54
C GLY A 180 -2.04 -10.25 -6.15
N TYR A 181 -1.56 -11.48 -5.99
CA TYR A 181 -0.15 -11.72 -5.70
C TYR A 181 0.68 -11.50 -6.96
N TYR A 182 1.31 -10.35 -7.07
CA TYR A 182 1.96 -9.93 -8.29
C TYR A 182 3.47 -10.16 -8.31
N SER A 183 4.05 -10.06 -9.50
CA SER A 183 5.49 -9.90 -9.67
C SER A 183 5.79 -8.44 -10.02
N SER A 184 6.91 -7.91 -9.50
CA SER A 184 7.46 -6.62 -9.92
C SER A 184 7.87 -6.58 -11.41
N PHE A 185 7.91 -7.73 -12.09
CA PHE A 185 8.13 -7.85 -13.54
C PHE A 185 6.82 -7.87 -14.35
N ASP A 186 5.66 -7.58 -13.76
CA ASP A 186 4.41 -7.44 -14.49
C ASP A 186 4.18 -5.97 -14.90
N ALA A 187 4.19 -5.71 -16.21
CA ALA A 187 4.02 -4.36 -16.75
C ALA A 187 2.66 -3.75 -16.40
N ASN A 188 1.59 -4.55 -16.30
CA ASN A 188 0.27 -4.03 -15.92
C ASN A 188 0.29 -3.57 -14.46
N VAL A 189 0.95 -4.30 -13.57
CA VAL A 189 1.08 -3.90 -12.16
C VAL A 189 1.86 -2.59 -12.04
N VAL A 190 3.01 -2.48 -12.71
CA VAL A 190 3.80 -1.24 -12.75
C VAL A 190 2.98 -0.07 -13.31
N MET A 191 2.25 -0.28 -14.41
CA MET A 191 1.37 0.74 -14.98
C MET A 191 0.27 1.16 -14.01
N GLN A 192 -0.35 0.21 -13.30
CA GLN A 192 -1.42 0.51 -12.35
C GLN A 192 -0.91 1.30 -11.14
N HIS A 193 0.25 0.93 -10.59
CA HIS A 193 0.91 1.68 -9.52
C HIS A 193 1.19 3.12 -9.96
N ALA A 194 1.79 3.29 -11.15
CA ALA A 194 2.07 4.61 -11.71
C ALA A 194 0.80 5.46 -11.85
N MET A 195 -0.28 4.89 -12.38
CA MET A 195 -1.56 5.60 -12.53
C MET A 195 -2.13 6.04 -11.18
N TRP A 196 -2.10 5.18 -10.17
CA TRP A 196 -2.53 5.52 -8.83
C TRP A 196 -1.68 6.63 -8.20
N MET A 197 -0.36 6.51 -8.29
CA MET A 197 0.57 7.50 -7.73
C MET A 197 0.42 8.87 -8.40
N VAL A 198 0.29 8.90 -9.74
CA VAL A 198 0.01 10.14 -10.49
C VAL A 198 -1.32 10.75 -10.04
N ASP A 199 -2.37 9.95 -9.93
CA ASP A 199 -3.71 10.43 -9.59
C ASP A 199 -3.89 10.94 -8.16
N ILE A 200 -3.06 10.48 -7.21
CA ILE A 200 -3.07 10.98 -5.84
C ILE A 200 -2.07 12.13 -5.64
N GLY A 201 -1.28 12.45 -6.67
CA GLY A 201 -0.40 13.60 -6.68
C GLY A 201 1.04 13.34 -6.23
N ILE A 202 1.55 12.10 -6.35
CA ILE A 202 2.96 11.77 -6.08
C ILE A 202 3.86 12.30 -7.20
N ASP A 203 4.85 13.12 -6.84
CA ASP A 203 5.84 13.65 -7.78
C ASP A 203 6.86 12.58 -8.17
N TYR A 204 7.36 11.82 -7.20
CA TYR A 204 8.31 10.74 -7.45
C TYR A 204 8.13 9.54 -6.53
N ILE A 205 8.49 8.37 -7.06
CA ILE A 205 8.73 7.18 -6.24
C ILE A 205 10.16 7.14 -5.75
N MET A 206 10.35 6.71 -4.51
CA MET A 206 11.64 6.45 -3.90
C MET A 206 11.83 4.94 -3.84
N VAL A 207 12.65 4.41 -4.75
CA VAL A 207 12.85 2.98 -4.96
C VAL A 207 13.85 2.43 -3.95
N ASP A 208 13.43 1.46 -3.15
CA ASP A 208 14.24 0.90 -2.07
C ASP A 208 15.31 -0.08 -2.60
N TRP A 209 16.58 0.31 -2.47
CA TRP A 209 17.81 -0.46 -2.73
C TRP A 209 18.68 -0.57 -1.46
N THR A 210 18.10 -0.36 -0.27
CA THR A 210 18.84 -0.23 1.00
C THR A 210 19.60 -1.48 1.41
N ASN A 211 19.26 -2.64 0.84
CA ASN A 211 19.89 -3.94 1.16
C ASN A 211 20.87 -4.43 0.08
N ASN A 212 21.10 -3.65 -0.99
CA ASN A 212 21.92 -4.10 -2.12
C ASN A 212 23.37 -4.43 -1.76
N LEU A 213 23.90 -3.79 -0.72
CA LEU A 213 25.30 -3.91 -0.32
C LEU A 213 25.53 -4.92 0.81
N TRP A 214 24.49 -5.62 1.26
CA TRP A 214 24.62 -6.57 2.37
C TRP A 214 25.66 -7.66 2.11
N ASN A 215 26.64 -7.75 3.01
CA ASN A 215 27.68 -8.79 3.05
C ASN A 215 28.65 -8.78 1.85
N ILE A 216 28.85 -7.65 1.18
CA ILE A 216 29.82 -7.52 0.07
C ILE A 216 30.82 -6.39 0.31
N ASN A 217 32.03 -6.52 -0.23
CA ASN A 217 33.06 -5.47 -0.11
C ASN A 217 33.18 -4.59 -1.35
N HIS A 218 32.77 -5.13 -2.50
CA HIS A 218 32.80 -4.46 -3.80
C HIS A 218 31.48 -4.65 -4.55
N TRP A 219 31.04 -3.64 -5.28
CA TRP A 219 29.79 -3.65 -6.05
C TRP A 219 29.74 -4.78 -7.10
N SER A 220 30.91 -5.20 -7.58
CA SER A 220 31.04 -6.34 -8.49
C SER A 220 30.68 -7.70 -7.86
N GLU A 221 30.65 -7.78 -6.53
CA GLU A 221 30.33 -9.02 -5.78
C GLU A 221 28.82 -9.20 -5.54
N ARG A 222 27.99 -8.22 -5.96
CA ARG A 222 26.54 -8.26 -5.73
C ARG A 222 25.92 -9.57 -6.20
N GLY A 223 25.10 -10.16 -5.33
CA GLY A 223 24.45 -11.44 -5.56
C GLY A 223 23.18 -11.35 -6.42
N VAL A 224 22.53 -12.49 -6.59
CA VAL A 224 21.28 -12.62 -7.35
C VAL A 224 20.15 -11.74 -6.79
N TYR A 225 20.04 -11.61 -5.47
CA TYR A 225 19.00 -10.83 -4.79
C TYR A 225 19.07 -9.35 -5.21
N ALA A 226 20.22 -8.70 -5.02
CA ALA A 226 20.45 -7.31 -5.42
C ALA A 226 20.33 -7.14 -6.94
N GLN A 227 20.86 -8.07 -7.74
CA GLN A 227 20.74 -7.98 -9.21
C GLN A 227 19.28 -8.09 -9.68
N GLU A 228 18.44 -8.87 -9.01
CA GLU A 228 17.02 -8.97 -9.33
C GLU A 228 16.27 -7.67 -9.00
N LEU A 229 16.62 -7.00 -7.90
CA LEU A 229 16.09 -5.66 -7.59
C LEU A 229 16.48 -4.63 -8.65
N ILE A 230 17.75 -4.61 -9.07
CA ILE A 230 18.23 -3.75 -10.17
C ILE A 230 17.44 -4.02 -11.45
N ASN A 231 17.21 -5.30 -11.78
CA ASN A 231 16.45 -5.69 -12.96
C ASN A 231 14.98 -5.27 -12.87
N ALA A 232 14.34 -5.41 -11.70
CA ALA A 232 12.97 -4.98 -11.48
C ALA A 232 12.83 -3.44 -11.57
N THR A 233 13.79 -2.69 -11.00
CA THR A 233 13.85 -1.23 -11.19
C THR A 233 14.07 -0.85 -12.65
N THR A 234 14.96 -1.54 -13.37
CA THR A 234 15.16 -1.33 -14.81
C THR A 234 13.87 -1.56 -15.58
N PHE A 235 13.16 -2.66 -15.28
CA PHE A 235 11.87 -2.98 -15.89
C PHE A 235 10.82 -1.90 -15.64
N THR A 236 10.77 -1.34 -14.42
CA THR A 236 9.91 -0.19 -14.10
C THR A 236 10.28 1.04 -14.92
N LEU A 237 11.56 1.39 -15.03
CA LEU A 237 12.03 2.53 -15.83
C LEU A 237 11.70 2.36 -17.32
N GLU A 238 11.86 1.16 -17.88
CA GLU A 238 11.49 0.85 -19.26
C GLU A 238 9.96 0.93 -19.48
N THR A 239 9.18 0.43 -18.52
CA THR A 239 7.72 0.56 -18.54
C THR A 239 7.30 2.04 -18.47
N TYR A 240 7.91 2.84 -17.62
CA TYR A 240 7.63 4.28 -17.52
C TYR A 240 8.02 5.03 -18.79
N SER A 241 9.16 4.68 -19.40
CA SER A 241 9.56 5.23 -20.70
C SER A 241 8.53 4.93 -21.78
N ALA A 242 8.05 3.68 -21.86
CA ALA A 242 6.99 3.29 -22.79
C ALA A 242 5.66 4.03 -22.52
N MET A 243 5.29 4.21 -21.25
CA MET A 243 4.11 5.00 -20.86
C MET A 243 4.23 6.45 -21.33
N ARG A 244 5.37 7.11 -21.06
CA ARG A 244 5.61 8.51 -21.48
C ARG A 244 5.65 8.65 -23.00
N ALA A 245 6.25 7.70 -23.71
CA ALA A 245 6.23 7.65 -25.17
C ALA A 245 4.81 7.51 -25.74
N ALA A 246 3.91 6.83 -25.02
CA ALA A 246 2.48 6.73 -25.33
C ALA A 246 1.65 7.93 -24.82
N GLY A 247 2.28 8.98 -24.29
CA GLY A 247 1.59 10.19 -23.80
C GLY A 247 0.99 10.06 -22.40
N MET A 248 1.27 8.98 -21.66
CA MET A 248 0.84 8.82 -20.28
C MET A 248 1.85 9.46 -19.31
N SER A 249 1.34 10.08 -18.26
CA SER A 249 2.18 10.57 -17.16
C SER A 249 2.61 9.43 -16.24
N THR A 250 3.79 9.55 -15.65
CA THR A 250 4.30 8.66 -14.59
C THR A 250 4.91 9.53 -13.49
N PRO A 251 5.03 9.03 -12.26
CA PRO A 251 5.93 9.66 -11.29
C PRO A 251 7.35 9.70 -11.86
N ASP A 252 8.15 10.65 -11.39
CA ASP A 252 9.61 10.58 -11.53
C ASP A 252 10.18 9.52 -10.56
N VAL A 253 11.48 9.26 -10.65
CA VAL A 253 12.15 8.21 -9.88
C VAL A 253 13.35 8.78 -9.09
N VAL A 254 13.49 8.30 -7.86
CA VAL A 254 14.65 8.50 -6.98
C VAL A 254 15.07 7.13 -6.46
N LEU A 255 16.38 6.89 -6.36
CA LEU A 255 16.93 5.67 -5.75
C LEU A 255 17.28 5.95 -4.28
N LEU A 256 16.90 5.03 -3.40
CA LEU A 256 17.29 4.99 -1.99
C LEU A 256 18.31 3.87 -1.78
N LEU A 257 19.59 4.24 -1.72
CA LEU A 257 20.71 3.30 -1.57
C LEU A 257 20.98 2.99 -0.08
N GLY A 258 21.70 1.91 0.20
CA GLY A 258 22.04 1.50 1.56
C GLY A 258 23.48 1.78 1.96
N LEU A 259 23.69 2.38 3.13
CA LEU A 259 24.99 2.47 3.81
C LEU A 259 24.97 1.80 5.18
N ASP A 260 23.89 2.01 5.94
CA ASP A 260 23.73 1.48 7.29
C ASP A 260 22.27 1.08 7.52
N ASN A 261 21.91 -0.11 7.04
CA ASN A 261 20.58 -0.72 7.20
C ASN A 261 20.67 -2.06 7.95
N GLY A 262 21.22 -2.02 9.16
CA GLY A 262 21.55 -3.20 9.96
C GLY A 262 23.06 -3.40 10.03
N PRO A 263 23.69 -4.13 9.08
CA PRO A 263 25.13 -4.06 8.90
C PRO A 263 25.54 -2.72 8.28
N ALA A 264 26.66 -2.18 8.75
CA ALA A 264 27.30 -1.02 8.15
C ALA A 264 28.17 -1.48 6.97
N GLU A 265 28.00 -0.84 5.81
CA GLU A 265 28.63 -1.26 4.56
C GLU A 265 29.83 -0.38 4.18
N PRO A 266 30.80 -0.90 3.40
CA PRO A 266 31.96 -0.11 3.01
C PRO A 266 31.56 1.08 2.12
N LEU A 267 31.96 2.29 2.52
CA LEU A 267 31.67 3.50 1.74
C LEU A 267 32.26 3.44 0.32
N SER A 268 33.35 2.70 0.11
CA SER A 268 33.92 2.45 -1.22
C SER A 268 32.99 1.60 -2.09
N CYS A 269 32.31 0.60 -1.52
CA CYS A 269 31.34 -0.23 -2.22
C CYS A 269 30.12 0.63 -2.65
N LEU A 270 29.64 1.49 -1.76
CA LEU A 270 28.59 2.47 -2.10
C LEU A 270 29.04 3.44 -3.20
N GLN A 271 30.29 3.90 -3.18
CA GLN A 271 30.82 4.72 -4.28
C GLN A 271 30.80 3.97 -5.62
N GLU A 272 31.19 2.70 -5.65
CA GLU A 272 31.12 1.87 -6.85
C GLU A 272 29.68 1.69 -7.37
N GLU A 273 28.70 1.54 -6.47
CA GLU A 273 27.27 1.52 -6.84
C GLU A 273 26.83 2.86 -7.45
N VAL A 274 27.21 3.99 -6.83
CA VAL A 274 26.91 5.35 -7.35
C VAL A 274 27.53 5.57 -8.73
N ASP A 275 28.77 5.14 -8.93
CA ASP A 275 29.46 5.25 -10.22
C ASP A 275 28.73 4.43 -11.28
N TRP A 276 28.36 3.19 -10.96
CA TRP A 276 27.59 2.32 -11.85
C TRP A 276 26.23 2.93 -12.23
N ILE A 277 25.47 3.47 -11.27
CA ILE A 277 24.19 4.16 -11.55
C ILE A 277 24.42 5.38 -12.45
N THR A 278 25.50 6.12 -12.21
CA THR A 278 25.85 7.30 -13.00
C THR A 278 26.19 6.93 -14.44
N GLU A 279 26.87 5.80 -14.67
CA GLU A 279 27.27 5.33 -15.99
C GLU A 279 26.11 4.66 -16.75
N GLU A 280 25.33 3.81 -16.08
CA GLU A 280 24.33 2.97 -16.72
C GLU A 280 22.94 3.61 -16.76
N TYR A 281 22.50 4.24 -15.67
CA TYR A 281 21.12 4.74 -15.58
C TYR A 281 21.03 6.19 -16.02
N LEU A 282 21.96 7.04 -15.61
CA LEU A 282 21.84 8.48 -15.84
C LEU A 282 21.75 8.85 -17.33
N PRO A 283 22.53 8.26 -18.26
CA PRO A 283 22.41 8.58 -19.69
C PRO A 283 21.10 8.09 -20.33
N LYS A 284 20.57 6.95 -19.88
CA LYS A 284 19.39 6.30 -20.47
C LYS A 284 18.06 6.82 -19.91
N TYR A 285 18.04 7.17 -18.63
CA TYR A 285 16.80 7.45 -17.89
C TYR A 285 16.77 8.83 -17.25
N ARG A 286 17.65 9.76 -17.63
CA ARG A 286 17.70 11.12 -17.06
C ARG A 286 16.33 11.79 -16.98
N ASP A 287 15.53 11.66 -18.02
CA ASP A 287 14.22 12.30 -18.10
C ASP A 287 13.18 11.69 -17.14
N LEU A 288 13.43 10.48 -16.63
CA LEU A 288 12.62 9.82 -15.61
C LEU A 288 13.07 10.16 -14.18
N MET A 289 14.29 10.69 -14.00
CA MET A 289 14.83 10.97 -12.67
C MET A 289 14.27 12.29 -12.13
N PHE A 290 13.92 12.31 -10.85
CA PHE A 290 13.40 13.51 -10.21
C PHE A 290 14.50 14.55 -10.04
N ILE A 291 14.30 15.75 -10.60
CA ILE A 291 15.27 16.84 -10.52
C ILE A 291 15.02 17.66 -9.26
N TYR A 292 15.98 17.62 -8.34
CA TYR A 292 15.97 18.37 -7.10
C TYR A 292 17.22 19.27 -7.04
N GLU A 293 17.01 20.58 -6.91
CA GLU A 293 18.11 21.57 -6.85
C GLU A 293 18.99 21.59 -8.11
N GLY A 294 18.38 21.31 -9.26
CA GLY A 294 19.03 21.37 -10.58
C GLY A 294 19.73 20.08 -11.02
N LYS A 295 19.76 19.05 -10.18
CA LYS A 295 20.31 17.72 -10.51
C LYS A 295 19.35 16.60 -10.10
N PRO A 296 19.47 15.40 -10.68
CA PRO A 296 18.80 14.21 -10.18
C PRO A 296 19.05 13.98 -8.68
N LEU A 297 18.00 13.66 -7.93
CA LEU A 297 18.09 13.35 -6.50
C LEU A 297 18.55 11.90 -6.30
N LEU A 298 19.51 11.71 -5.40
CA LEU A 298 19.94 10.42 -4.88
C LEU A 298 19.88 10.46 -3.35
N ILE A 299 19.30 9.42 -2.75
CA ILE A 299 19.18 9.31 -1.29
C ILE A 299 19.96 8.11 -0.81
N VAL A 300 20.69 8.25 0.29
CA VAL A 300 21.42 7.16 0.95
C VAL A 300 20.85 6.96 2.35
N PHE A 301 20.37 5.76 2.63
CA PHE A 301 19.99 5.31 3.96
C PHE A 301 21.22 5.01 4.80
N ASP A 302 21.44 5.85 5.80
CA ASP A 302 22.52 5.80 6.78
C ASP A 302 21.88 5.85 8.18
N GLY A 303 21.28 4.72 8.57
CA GLY A 303 20.35 4.62 9.70
C GLY A 303 20.88 5.18 11.02
N GLY A 304 22.13 4.83 11.35
CA GLY A 304 22.86 5.29 12.54
C GLY A 304 23.70 6.56 12.32
N GLY A 305 23.82 7.05 11.08
CA GLY A 305 24.57 8.27 10.78
C GLY A 305 26.09 8.08 10.71
N MET A 306 26.53 6.94 10.16
CA MET A 306 27.91 6.51 9.97
C MET A 306 28.66 7.31 8.90
N TYR A 307 27.94 7.98 7.99
CA TYR A 307 28.54 8.79 6.94
C TYR A 307 29.40 9.92 7.53
N SER A 308 30.69 9.91 7.15
CA SER A 308 31.63 10.95 7.54
C SER A 308 31.84 11.97 6.41
N PRO A 309 31.66 13.28 6.68
CA PRO A 309 31.94 14.32 5.70
C PRO A 309 33.45 14.46 5.39
N THR A 310 34.33 13.81 6.15
CA THR A 310 35.79 13.85 5.90
C THR A 310 36.22 12.94 4.76
N ASN A 311 35.37 12.00 4.35
CA ASN A 311 35.58 11.13 3.19
C ASN A 311 34.27 11.07 2.39
N PRO A 312 33.88 12.14 1.70
CA PRO A 312 32.56 12.24 1.10
C PRO A 312 32.44 11.40 -0.17
N LEU A 313 31.21 10.97 -0.50
CA LEU A 313 30.92 10.38 -1.80
C LEU A 313 31.15 11.42 -2.92
N SER A 314 31.70 10.95 -4.03
CA SER A 314 31.82 11.71 -5.27
C SER A 314 30.51 11.64 -6.05
N VAL A 315 29.63 12.63 -5.81
CA VAL A 315 28.26 12.69 -6.35
C VAL A 315 28.06 13.89 -7.30
N GLY A 316 29.08 14.27 -8.07
CA GLY A 316 29.07 15.51 -8.88
C GLY A 316 27.87 15.68 -9.81
N ASN A 317 27.26 14.58 -10.26
CA ASN A 317 26.09 14.56 -11.13
C ASN A 317 24.73 14.54 -10.40
N TRP A 318 24.74 14.43 -9.07
CA TRP A 318 23.57 14.21 -8.24
C TRP A 318 23.41 15.30 -7.18
N THR A 319 22.18 15.47 -6.72
CA THR A 319 21.89 16.08 -5.42
C THR A 319 21.78 14.95 -4.41
N LEU A 320 22.66 14.93 -3.41
CA LEU A 320 22.68 13.88 -2.38
C LEU A 320 21.87 14.31 -1.15
N ARG A 321 21.08 13.38 -0.61
CA ARG A 321 20.50 13.46 0.74
C ARG A 321 20.81 12.18 1.51
N LEU A 322 21.00 12.33 2.81
CA LEU A 322 21.17 11.21 3.74
C LEU A 322 19.85 10.99 4.48
N MET A 323 19.51 9.75 4.74
CA MET A 323 18.28 9.34 5.43
C MET A 323 18.65 8.49 6.63
N ALA A 324 18.14 8.82 7.81
CA ALA A 324 18.26 8.02 9.02
C ALA A 324 17.01 7.14 9.21
N SER A 325 17.07 6.16 10.11
CA SER A 325 15.90 5.31 10.41
C SER A 325 14.77 6.14 11.03
N GLN A 326 15.00 6.69 12.23
CA GLN A 326 14.02 7.42 13.01
C GLN A 326 14.67 8.67 13.65
N LEU A 327 14.22 9.88 13.30
CA LEU A 327 14.89 11.11 13.73
C LEU A 327 14.48 11.57 15.12
N GLN A 328 13.31 11.16 15.61
CA GLN A 328 12.86 11.49 16.96
C GLN A 328 13.75 10.88 18.05
N THR A 329 14.49 9.81 17.74
CA THR A 329 15.47 9.17 18.63
C THR A 329 16.91 9.61 18.35
N ALA A 330 17.15 10.26 17.22
CA ALA A 330 18.47 10.70 16.77
C ALA A 330 18.46 12.20 16.38
N PRO A 331 18.16 13.13 17.31
CA PRO A 331 18.01 14.56 16.99
C PRO A 331 19.28 15.20 16.41
N GLY A 332 20.46 14.65 16.70
CA GLY A 332 21.71 15.08 16.08
C GLY A 332 21.79 14.81 14.57
N LEU A 333 21.06 13.81 14.05
CA LEU A 333 20.95 13.57 12.61
C LEU A 333 20.02 14.57 11.95
N ALA A 334 18.91 14.91 12.62
CA ALA A 334 17.97 15.92 12.15
C ALA A 334 18.65 17.29 11.99
N THR A 335 19.51 17.69 12.94
CA THR A 335 20.27 18.94 12.84
C THR A 335 21.36 18.91 11.77
N ARG A 336 21.80 17.73 11.32
CA ARG A 336 22.68 17.54 10.16
C ARG A 336 21.93 17.54 8.82
N GLY A 337 20.60 17.66 8.82
CA GLY A 337 19.79 17.68 7.61
C GLY A 337 19.45 16.29 7.06
N TYR A 338 19.57 15.23 7.86
CA TYR A 338 19.14 13.89 7.48
C TYR A 338 17.63 13.84 7.35
N TRP A 339 17.14 13.12 6.35
CA TRP A 339 15.74 12.75 6.20
C TRP A 339 15.41 11.55 7.13
N SER A 340 14.14 11.23 7.38
CA SER A 340 13.74 10.02 8.10
C SER A 340 13.13 8.99 7.14
N TRP A 341 13.36 7.71 7.39
CA TRP A 341 12.57 6.62 6.80
C TRP A 341 11.20 6.53 7.47
N MET A 342 11.16 6.61 8.79
CA MET A 342 9.91 6.69 9.55
C MET A 342 10.17 7.30 10.92
N ASP A 343 9.35 8.24 11.35
CA ASP A 343 9.37 8.68 12.73
C ASP A 343 8.30 7.92 13.54
N GLY A 344 8.68 7.41 14.71
CA GLY A 344 7.79 6.66 15.62
C GLY A 344 6.87 7.55 16.46
N VAL A 345 6.40 8.68 15.92
CA VAL A 345 5.60 9.70 16.61
C VAL A 345 4.59 10.39 15.67
N VAL A 346 3.42 10.73 16.20
CA VAL A 346 2.32 11.42 15.47
C VAL A 346 2.71 12.79 14.89
N SER A 347 3.74 13.43 15.42
CA SER A 347 4.28 14.67 14.87
C SER A 347 5.68 14.39 14.33
N PRO A 348 5.80 14.00 13.05
CA PRO A 348 7.08 13.68 12.44
C PRO A 348 8.09 14.82 12.59
N VAL A 349 9.37 14.45 12.62
CA VAL A 349 10.46 15.41 12.74
C VAL A 349 10.60 16.13 11.41
N VAL A 350 10.33 17.44 11.43
CA VAL A 350 10.55 18.29 10.26
C VAL A 350 12.02 18.70 10.22
N VAL A 351 12.66 18.38 9.11
CA VAL A 351 14.09 18.58 8.89
C VAL A 351 14.33 19.90 8.20
N ARG A 352 15.36 20.62 8.64
CA ARG A 352 15.90 21.80 7.96
C ARG A 352 17.35 21.52 7.58
N GLN A 353 17.72 21.92 6.38
CA GLN A 353 19.14 21.91 6.01
C GLN A 353 19.90 22.91 6.90
N PRO A 354 21.11 22.59 7.40
CA PRO A 354 21.84 23.43 8.36
C PRO A 354 22.06 24.88 7.90
N PHE A 355 22.08 25.09 6.58
CA PHE A 355 22.33 26.36 5.91
C PHE A 355 21.06 27.01 5.34
N ARG A 356 19.86 26.49 5.67
CA ARG A 356 18.58 27.00 5.17
C ARG A 356 17.59 27.27 6.30
N THR A 357 16.79 28.31 6.12
CA THR A 357 15.72 28.68 7.03
C THR A 357 14.44 27.89 6.79
N ALA A 358 14.19 27.48 5.55
CA ALA A 358 13.01 26.73 5.16
C ALA A 358 13.11 25.25 5.57
N SER A 359 11.98 24.70 6.04
CA SER A 359 11.79 23.28 6.28
C SER A 359 11.88 22.51 4.96
N GLU A 360 12.75 21.50 4.92
CA GLU A 360 12.98 20.71 3.70
C GLU A 360 12.04 19.52 3.62
N VAL A 361 12.05 18.62 4.62
CA VAL A 361 11.34 17.34 4.52
C VAL A 361 10.71 16.93 5.84
N ALA A 362 9.65 16.14 5.76
CA ALA A 362 9.19 15.25 6.82
C ALA A 362 8.66 13.95 6.19
N THR A 363 8.63 12.88 6.98
CA THR A 363 8.11 11.60 6.53
C THR A 363 6.81 11.29 7.27
N ALA A 364 5.75 11.01 6.51
CA ALA A 364 4.43 10.67 7.02
C ALA A 364 4.10 9.20 6.71
N THR A 365 3.41 8.52 7.62
CA THR A 365 3.06 7.10 7.48
C THR A 365 1.64 6.81 7.93
N CYS A 366 1.08 5.69 7.45
CA CYS A 366 -0.23 5.23 7.88
C CYS A 366 -0.20 4.46 9.21
N ALA A 367 0.98 4.04 9.66
CA ALA A 367 1.23 3.40 10.94
C ALA A 367 2.72 3.52 11.29
N PHE A 368 3.06 3.58 12.56
CA PHE A 368 4.46 3.66 12.99
C PHE A 368 4.74 2.88 14.26
N PHE A 369 6.02 2.62 14.50
CA PHE A 369 6.52 2.15 15.78
C PHE A 369 7.75 2.95 16.23
N PRO A 370 7.91 3.20 17.54
CA PRO A 370 9.19 3.53 18.15
C PRO A 370 10.16 2.33 18.16
N PRO A 371 11.41 2.47 18.63
CA PRO A 371 12.44 1.42 18.56
C PRO A 371 12.07 0.02 19.09
N GLY A 372 11.05 -0.12 19.93
CA GLY A 372 10.52 -1.41 20.38
C GLY A 372 9.69 -2.19 19.35
N GLY A 373 9.55 -1.69 18.12
CA GLY A 373 8.79 -2.34 17.04
C GLY A 373 7.27 -2.28 17.25
N TRP A 374 6.51 -3.07 16.50
CA TRP A 374 5.04 -3.09 16.54
C TRP A 374 4.44 -3.49 17.89
N PHE A 375 5.23 -4.07 18.79
CA PHE A 375 4.81 -4.41 20.15
C PHE A 375 5.14 -3.34 21.19
N ASP A 376 5.82 -2.27 20.78
CA ASP A 376 5.98 -1.10 21.64
C ASP A 376 4.61 -0.54 22.01
N VAL A 377 4.43 -0.19 23.29
CA VAL A 377 3.17 0.37 23.81
C VAL A 377 2.80 1.71 23.16
N LYS A 378 3.75 2.38 22.52
CA LYS A 378 3.54 3.62 21.77
C LYS A 378 3.46 3.39 20.25
N ALA A 379 3.55 2.14 19.77
CA ALA A 379 3.27 1.83 18.37
C ALA A 379 1.83 2.24 18.04
N MET A 380 1.65 2.80 16.86
CA MET A 380 0.37 3.28 16.40
C MET A 380 0.05 2.65 15.06
N GLY A 381 -0.91 1.73 15.08
CA GLY A 381 -1.38 1.07 13.88
C GLY A 381 -2.17 1.99 12.96
N LYS A 382 -2.65 1.39 11.87
CA LYS A 382 -3.44 1.98 10.79
C LYS A 382 -4.67 2.78 11.25
N ARG A 383 -5.34 2.35 12.33
CA ARG A 383 -6.51 3.01 12.97
C ARG A 383 -7.54 3.55 11.96
N GLN A 384 -7.85 2.73 10.94
CA GLN A 384 -8.79 3.05 9.87
C GLN A 384 -8.49 4.37 9.13
N GLY A 385 -7.22 4.76 9.06
CA GLY A 385 -6.75 6.00 8.42
C GLY A 385 -6.44 7.13 9.39
N ALA A 386 -6.89 7.05 10.65
CA ALA A 386 -6.76 8.15 11.59
C ALA A 386 -5.30 8.53 11.89
N THR A 387 -4.38 7.56 11.91
CA THR A 387 -2.95 7.82 12.14
C THR A 387 -2.36 8.71 11.05
N LEU A 388 -2.58 8.38 9.78
CA LEU A 388 -2.14 9.20 8.64
C LEU A 388 -2.77 10.60 8.68
N VAL A 389 -4.06 10.68 9.01
CA VAL A 389 -4.76 11.97 9.16
C VAL A 389 -4.11 12.83 10.24
N GLN A 390 -3.72 12.25 11.38
CA GLN A 390 -3.07 12.98 12.47
C GLN A 390 -1.66 13.47 12.09
N GLU A 391 -0.87 12.64 11.41
CA GLU A 391 0.47 13.05 10.95
C GLU A 391 0.38 14.20 9.96
N VAL A 392 -0.46 14.09 8.93
CA VAL A 392 -0.66 15.17 7.95
C VAL A 392 -1.26 16.41 8.62
N ALA A 393 -2.17 16.27 9.59
CA ALA A 393 -2.66 17.39 10.39
C ALA A 393 -1.52 18.13 11.11
N SER A 394 -0.56 17.39 11.67
CA SER A 394 0.59 17.98 12.34
C SER A 394 1.46 18.80 11.37
N LEU A 395 1.62 18.34 10.12
CA LEU A 395 2.38 19.03 9.09
C LEU A 395 1.63 20.28 8.59
N LEU A 396 0.34 20.17 8.29
CA LEU A 396 -0.52 21.28 7.86
C LEU A 396 -0.70 22.37 8.94
N SER A 397 -0.64 22.01 10.23
CA SER A 397 -0.70 23.00 11.31
C SER A 397 0.44 24.03 11.24
N ARG A 398 1.57 23.66 10.61
CA ARG A 398 2.74 24.52 10.45
C ARG A 398 2.53 25.58 9.37
N ASP A 399 1.72 25.30 8.33
CA ASP A 399 1.29 26.29 7.35
C ASP A 399 0.48 27.40 8.00
N ARG A 400 -0.48 27.02 8.85
CA ARG A 400 -1.37 27.96 9.55
C ARG A 400 -0.64 28.86 10.53
N SER A 401 0.54 28.47 10.98
CA SER A 401 1.34 29.26 11.91
C SER A 401 1.96 30.52 11.29
N GLY A 402 1.87 30.70 9.96
CA GLY A 402 2.41 31.85 9.24
C GLY A 402 3.94 31.94 9.24
N ARG A 403 4.63 30.93 9.80
CA ARG A 403 6.09 30.89 9.94
C ARG A 403 6.81 30.27 8.73
N GLY A 404 6.08 29.77 7.73
CA GLY A 404 6.68 29.08 6.58
C GLY A 404 7.38 27.76 6.98
N ASP A 405 6.88 27.11 8.03
CA ASP A 405 7.54 25.99 8.70
C ASP A 405 7.13 24.61 8.18
N ALA A 406 6.13 24.53 7.31
CA ALA A 406 5.77 23.26 6.71
C ALA A 406 6.87 22.80 5.74
N PRO A 407 7.19 21.49 5.72
CA PRO A 407 8.26 20.98 4.87
C PRO A 407 7.96 21.26 3.40
N ARG A 408 8.99 21.41 2.59
CA ARG A 408 8.87 21.46 1.12
C ARG A 408 8.46 20.09 0.56
N THR A 409 9.01 19.03 1.12
CA THR A 409 8.82 17.64 0.69
C THR A 409 8.12 16.85 1.79
N VAL A 410 7.10 16.05 1.43
CA VAL A 410 6.59 14.99 2.31
C VAL A 410 6.86 13.65 1.65
N VAL A 411 7.61 12.79 2.34
CA VAL A 411 7.77 11.38 1.96
C VAL A 411 6.66 10.60 2.63
N PHE A 412 5.88 9.85 1.87
CA PHE A 412 4.92 8.89 2.40
C PHE A 412 5.57 7.51 2.46
N ASN A 413 5.60 6.93 3.66
CA ASN A 413 6.20 5.63 3.94
C ASN A 413 5.08 4.64 4.36
N GLN A 414 4.74 3.59 3.62
CA GLN A 414 5.22 3.23 2.27
C GLN A 414 4.12 2.59 1.43
N TRP A 415 4.41 2.33 0.15
CA TRP A 415 3.45 1.75 -0.79
C TRP A 415 3.22 0.25 -0.55
N ASN A 416 4.26 -0.59 -0.66
CA ASN A 416 4.11 -2.04 -0.82
C ASN A 416 5.22 -2.90 -0.15
N GLU A 417 5.60 -2.63 1.10
CA GLU A 417 6.47 -3.49 1.91
C GLU A 417 5.67 -4.62 2.60
N PHE A 418 5.05 -5.49 1.80
CA PHE A 418 4.30 -6.66 2.33
C PHE A 418 5.18 -7.78 2.91
N ALA A 419 6.45 -7.50 3.21
CA ALA A 419 7.41 -8.42 3.79
C ALA A 419 7.04 -8.74 5.25
N GLY A 420 6.34 -9.85 5.46
CA GLY A 420 5.94 -10.29 6.79
C GLY A 420 7.04 -11.02 7.56
N GLN A 421 6.96 -10.98 8.89
CA GLN A 421 7.86 -11.73 9.77
C GLN A 421 7.11 -12.89 10.43
N ALA A 422 7.57 -14.12 10.25
CA ALA A 422 6.94 -15.31 10.85
C ALA A 422 6.95 -15.26 12.39
N GLU A 423 6.02 -15.96 13.05
CA GLU A 423 5.97 -15.97 14.52
C GLU A 423 7.24 -16.59 15.12
N ASN A 424 7.65 -16.04 16.26
CA ASN A 424 8.74 -16.56 17.09
C ASN A 424 10.12 -16.57 16.43
N THR A 425 10.29 -15.91 15.28
CA THR A 425 11.60 -15.71 14.65
C THR A 425 12.33 -14.47 15.21
N THR A 426 11.58 -13.53 15.79
CA THR A 426 12.10 -12.30 16.40
C THR A 426 11.28 -11.91 17.63
N SER A 427 11.92 -11.20 18.56
CA SER A 427 11.25 -10.55 19.70
C SER A 427 10.78 -9.12 19.38
N VAL A 428 11.23 -8.55 18.27
CA VAL A 428 10.90 -7.20 17.80
C VAL A 428 10.43 -7.29 16.36
N TYR A 429 9.17 -6.95 16.13
CA TYR A 429 8.60 -6.92 14.78
C TYR A 429 8.74 -5.52 14.20
N VAL A 430 9.34 -5.39 13.02
CA VAL A 430 9.69 -4.10 12.39
C VAL A 430 9.16 -3.94 10.97
N ASP A 431 8.77 -5.03 10.29
CA ASP A 431 8.23 -4.96 8.92
C ASP A 431 6.69 -4.91 8.96
N ILE A 432 5.95 -5.88 8.43
CA ILE A 432 4.51 -6.02 8.74
C ILE A 432 4.26 -7.11 9.80
N TYR A 433 3.60 -6.71 10.90
CA TYR A 433 3.14 -7.66 11.92
C TYR A 433 1.71 -8.15 11.63
N ASN A 434 0.80 -7.27 11.22
CA ASN A 434 -0.52 -7.66 10.75
C ASN A 434 -1.20 -6.54 9.94
N ALA A 435 -2.39 -6.80 9.38
CA ALA A 435 -3.16 -5.83 8.60
C ALA A 435 -3.43 -4.47 9.29
N THR A 436 -3.30 -4.38 10.61
CA THR A 436 -3.41 -3.11 11.38
C THR A 436 -2.06 -2.55 11.84
N LEU A 437 -1.03 -3.39 11.96
CA LEU A 437 0.32 -3.07 12.41
C LEU A 437 1.30 -3.36 11.27
N GLY A 438 1.38 -2.40 10.37
CA GLY A 438 2.16 -2.36 9.14
C GLY A 438 1.89 -1.02 8.46
N ASN A 439 2.83 -0.49 7.69
CA ASN A 439 2.79 0.86 7.12
C ASN A 439 2.48 0.90 5.60
N ASP A 440 2.10 -0.23 5.01
CA ASP A 440 1.71 -0.34 3.59
C ASP A 440 0.43 0.41 3.24
N MET A 441 0.40 1.05 2.07
CA MET A 441 -0.74 1.85 1.62
C MET A 441 -1.38 1.36 0.33
N GLU A 442 -0.75 0.42 -0.38
CA GLU A 442 -1.33 -0.18 -1.59
C GLU A 442 -2.72 -0.77 -1.30
N PRO A 443 -3.73 -0.56 -2.18
CA PRO A 443 -5.05 -1.15 -1.99
C PRO A 443 -5.02 -2.67 -1.83
N THR A 444 -5.69 -3.18 -0.79
CA THR A 444 -5.77 -4.63 -0.51
C THR A 444 -7.20 -5.14 -0.55
N SER A 445 -7.40 -6.43 -0.84
CA SER A 445 -8.70 -7.07 -0.75
C SER A 445 -9.31 -6.87 0.63
N TYR A 446 -10.55 -6.41 0.67
CA TYR A 446 -11.27 -6.15 1.92
C TYR A 446 -11.79 -7.44 2.60
N THR A 447 -11.75 -8.58 1.90
CA THR A 447 -12.35 -9.83 2.37
C THR A 447 -11.35 -10.97 2.47
N GLU A 448 -10.29 -10.99 1.66
CA GLU A 448 -9.47 -12.18 1.53
C GLU A 448 -8.60 -12.52 2.73
N CYS A 449 -8.35 -13.81 2.86
CA CYS A 449 -7.43 -14.35 3.81
C CYS A 449 -6.00 -14.38 3.24
N ALA A 450 -5.08 -13.62 3.84
CA ALA A 450 -3.65 -13.70 3.58
C ALA A 450 -2.97 -14.54 4.68
N TYR A 451 -1.70 -14.29 5.02
CA TYR A 451 -1.05 -14.95 6.16
C TYR A 451 -1.91 -14.78 7.44
N ARG A 452 -2.14 -15.87 8.18
CA ARG A 452 -3.01 -15.88 9.37
C ARG A 452 -2.23 -16.32 10.58
N ARG A 453 -1.97 -15.37 11.47
CA ARG A 453 -1.35 -15.67 12.76
C ARG A 453 -2.30 -16.45 13.66
N PRO A 454 -1.81 -17.36 14.53
CA PRO A 454 -2.66 -18.13 15.44
C PRO A 454 -3.62 -17.27 16.28
N ASN A 455 -3.15 -16.10 16.71
CA ASN A 455 -3.86 -15.15 17.57
C ASN A 455 -4.53 -13.99 16.80
N ASN A 456 -4.40 -13.94 15.47
CA ASN A 456 -5.02 -12.93 14.62
C ASN A 456 -5.63 -13.60 13.38
N ARG A 457 -6.86 -14.09 13.53
CA ARG A 457 -7.57 -14.83 12.49
C ARG A 457 -8.49 -13.98 11.61
N ARG A 458 -8.43 -12.65 11.74
CA ARG A 458 -9.30 -11.77 10.94
C ARG A 458 -8.90 -11.81 9.47
N CYS A 459 -9.89 -11.93 8.58
CA CYS A 459 -9.68 -11.76 7.15
C CYS A 459 -9.96 -10.34 6.67
N GLY A 460 -9.44 -10.01 5.48
CA GLY A 460 -9.51 -8.68 4.90
C GLY A 460 -8.34 -7.76 5.26
N GLY A 461 -8.07 -6.85 4.33
CA GLY A 461 -7.19 -5.69 4.49
C GLY A 461 -8.01 -4.39 4.58
N TRP A 462 -7.55 -3.36 3.88
CA TRP A 462 -8.06 -2.00 4.00
C TRP A 462 -8.75 -1.46 2.73
N GLY A 463 -8.89 -2.27 1.68
CA GLY A 463 -9.52 -1.80 0.45
C GLY A 463 -8.75 -0.64 -0.17
N PHE A 464 -9.47 0.29 -0.78
CA PHE A 464 -8.91 1.52 -1.35
C PHE A 464 -8.71 2.65 -0.34
N ARG A 465 -8.88 2.40 0.97
CA ARG A 465 -8.91 3.44 1.99
C ARG A 465 -7.70 4.36 1.96
N TYR A 466 -6.49 3.80 1.93
CA TYR A 466 -5.26 4.60 1.98
C TYR A 466 -4.97 5.33 0.68
N LEU A 467 -5.29 4.73 -0.47
CA LEU A 467 -5.23 5.45 -1.75
C LEU A 467 -6.15 6.69 -1.74
N ASN A 468 -7.39 6.52 -1.25
CA ASN A 468 -8.37 7.59 -1.19
C ASN A 468 -8.01 8.66 -0.15
N LEU A 469 -7.48 8.25 1.00
CA LEU A 469 -6.96 9.16 2.01
C LEU A 469 -5.75 9.93 1.51
N LEU A 470 -4.78 9.27 0.87
CA LEU A 470 -3.60 9.93 0.31
C LEU A 470 -4.02 10.99 -0.70
N ARG A 471 -4.96 10.68 -1.61
CA ARG A 471 -5.49 11.69 -2.55
C ARG A 471 -6.00 12.93 -1.82
N ALA A 472 -6.86 12.74 -0.82
CA ALA A 472 -7.45 13.84 -0.08
C ALA A 472 -6.38 14.63 0.69
N LEU A 473 -5.50 13.95 1.41
CA LEU A 473 -4.48 14.54 2.27
C LEU A 473 -3.38 15.26 1.48
N ILE A 474 -2.95 14.69 0.35
CA ILE A 474 -2.02 15.34 -0.58
C ILE A 474 -2.66 16.58 -1.19
N ALA A 475 -3.93 16.53 -1.60
CA ALA A 475 -4.63 17.70 -2.13
C ALA A 475 -4.73 18.83 -1.08
N LEU A 476 -4.97 18.50 0.19
CA LEU A 476 -4.94 19.48 1.28
C LEU A 476 -3.54 20.05 1.51
N TYR A 477 -2.51 19.21 1.52
CA TYR A 477 -1.12 19.60 1.78
C TYR A 477 -0.50 20.44 0.65
N THR A 478 -0.78 20.09 -0.60
CA THR A 478 -0.34 20.83 -1.80
C THR A 478 -1.20 22.06 -2.10
N HIS A 479 -2.23 22.29 -1.29
CA HIS A 479 -3.22 23.36 -1.47
C HIS A 479 -4.03 23.27 -2.78
N ALA A 480 -4.03 22.11 -3.44
CA ALA A 480 -4.92 21.82 -4.56
C ALA A 480 -6.39 21.83 -4.13
N ASP A 481 -6.66 21.47 -2.87
CA ASP A 481 -7.95 21.68 -2.20
C ASP A 481 -7.75 22.41 -0.87
N THR A 482 -8.32 23.60 -0.77
CA THR A 482 -8.24 24.43 0.45
C THR A 482 -9.53 24.41 1.27
N THR A 483 -10.56 23.70 0.80
CA THR A 483 -11.94 23.79 1.27
C THR A 483 -12.47 22.54 1.96
N SER A 484 -11.83 21.38 1.76
CA SER A 484 -12.28 20.12 2.37
C SER A 484 -11.75 19.91 3.79
N THR A 485 -12.51 19.12 4.54
CA THR A 485 -12.13 18.53 5.83
C THR A 485 -12.17 17.01 5.73
N VAL A 486 -11.02 16.36 5.98
CA VAL A 486 -10.89 14.91 6.06
C VAL A 486 -11.13 14.46 7.51
N LEU A 487 -11.91 13.39 7.69
CA LEU A 487 -12.27 12.83 8.99
C LEU A 487 -12.14 11.29 8.95
N ALA A 488 -11.58 10.71 10.01
CA ALA A 488 -11.47 9.27 10.18
C ALA A 488 -11.74 8.86 11.64
N VAL A 489 -12.51 7.78 11.84
CA VAL A 489 -12.76 7.21 13.17
C VAL A 489 -11.58 6.31 13.55
N ALA A 490 -10.90 6.67 14.63
CA ALA A 490 -9.69 6.00 15.10
C ALA A 490 -10.00 4.81 16.04
N ARG A 491 -11.07 4.94 16.84
CA ARG A 491 -11.55 3.93 17.77
C ARG A 491 -13.06 4.07 17.94
N PRO A 492 -13.83 2.96 18.06
CA PRO A 492 -13.44 1.56 17.87
C PRO A 492 -12.98 1.28 16.44
N LEU A 493 -12.33 0.14 16.22
CA LEU A 493 -12.05 -0.38 14.88
C LEU A 493 -13.30 -1.08 14.34
N ASN A 494 -13.41 -1.22 13.01
CA ASN A 494 -14.54 -1.93 12.42
C ASN A 494 -14.67 -3.37 12.97
N HIS A 495 -15.91 -3.75 13.22
CA HIS A 495 -16.33 -5.01 13.84
C HIS A 495 -15.60 -5.29 15.17
N THR A 496 -15.34 -4.25 15.97
CA THR A 496 -14.89 -4.44 17.35
C THR A 496 -16.03 -5.07 18.14
N VAL A 497 -15.76 -6.20 18.80
CA VAL A 497 -16.71 -6.80 19.74
C VAL A 497 -16.63 -6.03 21.06
N VAL A 498 -17.77 -5.54 21.53
CA VAL A 498 -17.91 -4.78 22.77
C VAL A 498 -18.94 -5.44 23.67
N ASN A 499 -18.77 -5.33 24.97
CA ASN A 499 -19.70 -5.94 25.93
C ASN A 499 -19.93 -5.05 27.16
N SER A 500 -20.84 -5.51 28.01
CA SER A 500 -21.25 -4.81 29.24
C SER A 500 -20.12 -4.65 30.28
N THR A 501 -19.01 -5.38 30.15
CA THR A 501 -17.88 -5.31 31.10
C THR A 501 -16.94 -4.13 30.85
N LEU A 502 -17.07 -3.41 29.72
CA LEU A 502 -16.32 -2.19 29.39
C LEU A 502 -16.66 -0.95 30.25
N GLY A 503 -17.21 -1.13 31.46
CA GLY A 503 -17.57 0.00 32.34
C GLY A 503 -18.76 0.81 31.84
N GLY A 504 -19.65 0.20 31.03
CA GLY A 504 -20.91 0.79 30.58
C GLY A 504 -20.80 1.85 29.48
N THR A 505 -19.59 2.20 29.03
CA THR A 505 -19.38 3.14 27.91
C THR A 505 -18.32 2.65 26.93
N LEU A 506 -18.48 3.02 25.66
CA LEU A 506 -17.53 2.76 24.58
C LEU A 506 -16.77 4.03 24.25
N PRO A 507 -15.43 4.07 24.40
CA PRO A 507 -14.63 5.20 23.95
C PRO A 507 -14.62 5.27 22.43
N VAL A 508 -15.01 6.42 21.90
CA VAL A 508 -14.96 6.78 20.49
C VAL A 508 -13.92 7.87 20.29
N GLU A 509 -12.98 7.66 19.37
CA GLU A 509 -11.93 8.61 19.04
C GLU A 509 -11.91 8.82 17.53
N TRP A 510 -11.64 10.04 17.08
CA TRP A 510 -11.51 10.37 15.66
C TRP A 510 -10.32 11.29 15.42
N ALA A 511 -9.92 11.40 14.16
CA ALA A 511 -8.93 12.33 13.68
C ALA A 511 -9.53 13.16 12.55
N GLN A 512 -9.20 14.45 12.52
CA GLN A 512 -9.65 15.34 11.47
C GLN A 512 -8.54 16.31 11.06
N VAL A 513 -8.58 16.73 9.80
CA VAL A 513 -7.71 17.77 9.25
C VAL A 513 -8.47 18.54 8.18
N SER A 514 -8.30 19.85 8.14
CA SER A 514 -8.96 20.70 7.14
C SER A 514 -7.95 21.44 6.29
N GLY A 515 -8.34 21.74 5.06
CA GLY A 515 -7.60 22.64 4.17
C GLY A 515 -7.39 24.01 4.81
N VAL A 516 -6.37 24.73 4.34
CA VAL A 516 -5.96 26.02 4.91
C VAL A 516 -7.04 27.12 4.82
N GLY A 517 -8.03 26.97 3.93
CA GLY A 517 -9.16 27.88 3.78
C GLY A 517 -10.35 27.60 4.70
N VAL A 518 -10.31 26.52 5.49
CA VAL A 518 -11.41 26.13 6.39
C VAL A 518 -11.17 26.66 7.80
N ASP A 519 -12.18 27.38 8.33
CA ASP A 519 -12.26 27.71 9.75
C ASP A 519 -12.59 26.46 10.57
N ALA A 520 -11.54 25.72 10.92
CA ALA A 520 -11.65 24.49 11.67
C ALA A 520 -12.25 24.68 13.08
N SER A 521 -12.29 25.92 13.62
CA SER A 521 -12.87 26.17 14.93
C SER A 521 -14.40 25.97 14.95
N GLY A 522 -15.04 26.07 13.79
CA GLY A 522 -16.46 25.84 13.60
C GLY A 522 -16.87 24.38 13.34
N CYS A 523 -15.92 23.46 13.12
CA CYS A 523 -16.25 22.05 12.82
C CYS A 523 -16.69 21.30 14.09
N VAL A 524 -17.98 21.29 14.41
CA VAL A 524 -18.52 20.58 15.57
C VAL A 524 -18.73 19.12 15.22
N ALA A 525 -18.15 18.20 15.99
CA ALA A 525 -18.33 16.78 15.76
C ALA A 525 -19.66 16.30 16.32
N LYS A 526 -20.46 15.64 15.49
CA LYS A 526 -21.70 14.95 15.87
C LYS A 526 -21.43 13.45 15.95
N VAL A 527 -21.70 12.85 17.10
CA VAL A 527 -21.59 11.40 17.30
C VAL A 527 -22.99 10.80 17.41
N THR A 528 -23.25 9.76 16.62
CA THR A 528 -24.50 9.00 16.67
C THR A 528 -24.26 7.50 16.75
N LEU A 529 -25.18 6.78 17.38
CA LEU A 529 -25.23 5.32 17.45
C LEU A 529 -26.58 4.87 16.91
N ASP A 530 -26.60 4.06 15.85
CA ASP A 530 -27.81 3.66 15.12
C ASP A 530 -28.69 4.85 14.71
N GLY A 531 -28.04 5.97 14.37
CA GLY A 531 -28.69 7.24 14.03
C GLY A 531 -29.18 8.07 15.22
N ALA A 532 -29.19 7.52 16.45
CA ALA A 532 -29.53 8.27 17.66
C ALA A 532 -28.38 9.16 18.10
N LEU A 533 -28.67 10.42 18.46
CA LEU A 533 -27.67 11.39 18.90
C LEU A 533 -27.07 10.98 20.24
N VAL A 534 -25.74 10.81 20.27
CA VAL A 534 -24.97 10.65 21.51
C VAL A 534 -24.54 12.01 22.04
N GLY A 535 -24.04 12.88 21.16
CA GLY A 535 -23.59 14.21 21.56
C GLY A 535 -23.01 15.03 20.42
N MET A 536 -22.83 16.32 20.70
CA MET A 536 -22.13 17.29 19.87
C MET A 536 -20.88 17.74 20.62
N PHE A 537 -19.74 17.78 19.94
CA PHE A 537 -18.44 18.04 20.55
C PHE A 537 -17.74 19.17 19.80
N PRO A 538 -17.16 20.17 20.49
CA PRO A 538 -16.47 21.26 19.83
C PRO A 538 -15.25 20.74 19.05
N ALA A 539 -14.78 21.50 18.06
CA ALA A 539 -13.68 21.10 17.17
C ALA A 539 -12.38 20.68 17.87
N THR A 540 -12.15 21.15 19.10
CA THR A 540 -10.98 20.79 19.92
C THR A 540 -11.09 19.42 20.58
N THR A 541 -12.26 18.80 20.54
CA THR A 541 -12.53 17.48 21.13
C THR A 541 -12.49 16.43 20.04
N THR A 542 -11.66 15.40 20.24
CA THR A 542 -11.52 14.27 19.30
C THR A 542 -11.88 12.93 19.95
N LYS A 543 -12.64 12.99 21.05
CA LYS A 543 -13.02 11.84 21.85
C LYS A 543 -14.40 12.01 22.48
N ALA A 544 -15.18 10.94 22.47
CA ALA A 544 -16.48 10.83 23.13
C ALA A 544 -16.60 9.48 23.84
N TYR A 545 -17.58 9.36 24.74
CA TYR A 545 -17.93 8.11 25.41
C TYR A 545 -19.39 7.81 25.13
N VAL A 546 -19.63 6.72 24.39
CA VAL A 546 -20.97 6.30 23.98
C VAL A 546 -21.53 5.34 25.03
N PRO A 547 -22.68 5.63 25.65
CA PRO A 547 -23.31 4.70 26.59
C PRO A 547 -23.66 3.38 25.92
N LEU A 548 -23.32 2.26 26.58
CA LEU A 548 -23.67 0.91 26.14
C LEU A 548 -24.94 0.37 26.82
N GLY A 549 -25.47 1.09 27.81
CA GLY A 549 -26.63 0.67 28.58
C GLY A 549 -27.88 0.55 27.70
N GLY A 550 -28.52 -0.62 27.70
CA GLY A 550 -29.75 -0.86 26.95
C GLY A 550 -29.56 -1.21 25.47
N LEU A 551 -28.32 -1.34 24.99
CA LEU A 551 -28.06 -1.87 23.65
C LEU A 551 -28.48 -3.35 23.57
N PRO A 552 -29.30 -3.76 22.58
CA PRO A 552 -29.57 -5.17 22.34
C PRO A 552 -28.31 -5.86 21.78
N PRO A 553 -28.13 -7.18 21.98
CA PRO A 553 -27.06 -7.92 21.29
C PRO A 553 -27.21 -7.82 19.78
N GLY A 554 -26.10 -7.58 19.07
CA GLY A 554 -26.11 -7.46 17.62
C GLY A 554 -25.08 -6.46 17.09
N GLU A 555 -25.19 -6.19 15.79
CA GLU A 555 -24.39 -5.18 15.12
C GLU A 555 -25.02 -3.79 15.30
N HIS A 556 -24.18 -2.79 15.56
CA HIS A 556 -24.57 -1.40 15.73
C HIS A 556 -23.63 -0.50 14.93
N THR A 557 -24.18 0.56 14.36
CA THR A 557 -23.41 1.49 13.53
C THR A 557 -23.14 2.77 14.31
N LEU A 558 -21.86 3.01 14.58
CA LEU A 558 -21.36 4.28 15.08
C LEU A 558 -21.05 5.20 13.89
N THR A 559 -21.50 6.45 13.97
CA THR A 559 -21.19 7.48 12.96
C THR A 559 -20.67 8.73 13.64
N VAL A 560 -19.56 9.26 13.13
CA VAL A 560 -19.04 10.59 13.49
C VAL A 560 -19.14 11.48 12.26
N THR A 561 -19.74 12.66 12.39
CA THR A 561 -19.82 13.64 11.30
C THR A 561 -19.36 15.02 11.75
N LEU A 562 -19.11 15.90 10.78
CA LEU A 562 -18.81 17.32 11.02
C LEU A 562 -19.79 18.16 10.20
N PRO A 563 -21.02 18.44 10.66
CA PRO A 563 -22.06 19.07 9.84
C PRO A 563 -21.67 20.44 9.26
N GLU A 564 -20.82 21.19 9.96
CA GLU A 564 -20.35 22.52 9.55
C GLU A 564 -19.16 22.48 8.59
N CYS A 565 -18.60 21.29 8.34
CA CYS A 565 -17.40 21.10 7.51
C CYS A 565 -17.64 20.02 6.46
N THR A 566 -17.22 20.29 5.23
CA THR A 566 -17.52 19.42 4.10
C THR A 566 -16.25 18.83 3.52
N THR A 567 -16.39 17.74 2.78
CA THR A 567 -15.33 17.09 2.03
C THR A 567 -15.78 16.88 0.59
N ARG A 568 -14.83 16.83 -0.33
CA ARG A 568 -15.03 16.36 -1.71
C ARG A 568 -14.66 14.90 -1.90
N TYR A 569 -14.17 14.25 -0.83
CA TYR A 569 -13.59 12.90 -0.86
C TYR A 569 -14.48 11.93 -0.08
N PRO A 570 -15.04 10.90 -0.73
CA PRO A 570 -15.90 9.91 -0.06
C PRO A 570 -15.17 9.07 0.98
N LEU A 571 -13.87 8.84 0.77
CA LEU A 571 -12.99 8.00 1.57
C LEU A 571 -13.49 6.55 1.65
N GLY A 572 -14.02 6.06 0.53
CA GLY A 572 -14.56 4.70 0.42
C GLY A 572 -13.47 3.63 0.53
N VAL A 573 -13.88 2.40 0.81
CA VAL A 573 -12.97 1.22 0.84
C VAL A 573 -13.11 0.33 -0.39
N LEU A 574 -14.19 0.48 -1.16
CA LEU A 574 -14.53 -0.46 -2.22
C LEU A 574 -13.99 -0.04 -3.59
N THR A 575 -13.87 1.25 -3.85
CA THR A 575 -13.43 1.78 -5.15
C THR A 575 -12.44 2.92 -4.96
N VAL A 576 -11.67 3.18 -6.01
CA VAL A 576 -10.92 4.43 -6.14
C VAL A 576 -11.93 5.57 -6.16
N ASP A 577 -11.75 6.56 -5.29
CA ASP A 577 -12.62 7.73 -5.26
C ASP A 577 -12.40 8.60 -6.50
N VAL A 578 -13.38 9.42 -6.83
CA VAL A 578 -13.20 10.58 -7.70
C VAL A 578 -13.62 11.79 -6.87
N GLU A 579 -12.86 12.87 -6.94
CA GLU A 579 -13.23 14.12 -6.27
C GLU A 579 -14.63 14.55 -6.72
N ASP A 580 -15.53 14.78 -5.76
CA ASP A 580 -16.86 15.29 -6.07
C ASP A 580 -16.80 16.80 -6.33
N THR A 581 -17.42 17.20 -7.43
CA THR A 581 -17.62 18.60 -7.79
C THR A 581 -18.43 19.37 -6.74
N ARG A 582 -19.25 18.70 -5.94
CA ARG A 582 -20.05 19.27 -4.84
C ARG A 582 -19.55 18.72 -3.50
N PRO A 583 -19.11 19.59 -2.58
CA PRO A 583 -18.78 19.16 -1.22
C PRO A 583 -19.98 18.56 -0.50
N PHE A 584 -19.73 17.58 0.36
CA PHE A 584 -20.73 16.91 1.19
C PHE A 584 -20.21 16.70 2.63
N GLU A 585 -21.10 16.41 3.56
CA GLU A 585 -20.72 16.11 4.94
C GLU A 585 -19.90 14.81 5.00
N ALA A 586 -18.76 14.82 5.71
CA ALA A 586 -18.01 13.59 5.94
C ALA A 586 -18.77 12.70 6.93
N VAL A 587 -19.07 11.47 6.52
CA VAL A 587 -19.86 10.51 7.33
C VAL A 587 -19.11 9.18 7.51
N PRO A 588 -17.92 9.16 8.14
CA PRO A 588 -17.27 7.90 8.48
C PRO A 588 -18.12 7.09 9.45
N ARG A 589 -18.23 5.80 9.13
CA ARG A 589 -19.01 4.81 9.87
C ARG A 589 -18.10 3.71 10.36
N VAL A 590 -18.43 3.17 11.52
CA VAL A 590 -17.78 2.00 12.10
C VAL A 590 -18.87 1.12 12.69
N ASP A 591 -18.89 -0.13 12.27
CA ASP A 591 -19.80 -1.12 12.82
C ASP A 591 -19.13 -1.80 14.03
N ILE A 592 -19.87 -1.98 15.11
CA ILE A 592 -19.46 -2.68 16.32
C ILE A 592 -20.41 -3.84 16.58
N VAL A 593 -19.92 -4.88 17.24
CA VAL A 593 -20.76 -6.02 17.63
C VAL A 593 -20.93 -5.98 19.15
N PHE A 594 -22.13 -5.68 19.62
CA PHE A 594 -22.46 -5.73 21.05
C PHE A 594 -22.88 -7.13 21.47
N THR A 595 -22.30 -7.62 22.57
CA THR A 595 -22.65 -8.90 23.18
C THR A 595 -22.91 -8.74 24.68
N ASN A 596 -23.88 -9.52 25.18
CA ASN A 596 -24.17 -9.62 26.61
C ASN A 596 -23.17 -10.51 27.37
N GLN A 597 -22.31 -11.23 26.65
CA GLN A 597 -21.32 -12.13 27.24
C GLN A 597 -20.00 -11.37 27.52
N PRO A 598 -19.34 -11.62 28.67
CA PRO A 598 -18.02 -11.09 28.99
C PRO A 598 -16.93 -11.44 27.98
#